data_AF-W4L846-F1
#
_entry.id   AF-W4L846-F1
#
_cell.length_a   1.000
_cell.length_b   1.000
_cell.length_c   1.000
_cell.angle_alpha   90.00
_cell.angle_beta   90.00
_cell.angle_gamma   90.00
#
_symmetry.space_group_name_H-M   'P 1'
#
loop_
_entity.id
_entity.type
_entity.pdbx_description
1 polymer ?
#
loop_
_entity_poly.entity_id
_entity_poly.type
_entity_poly.pdbx_seq_one_letter_code
_entity_poly.pdbx_strand_id
1 'polypeptide(L)'
;MDIHMLYDLPPWEWPEDAEAMIIGLLQDAQADAEERLLAAELAGDYTNMNDALADALLAVVGSGEEAEALRGAAVIALGGALEHAYTMGFEDEDDILLTESGFHQVLNTLHQIYLDRNVPEDVRRRVLEASVRAPQDWHDEAVRDALSGNERWQLTAIFCMRFISGFDSHILEALDDDDPRIEYHAVCAAGNWEVDEAWPHVLDLLRNDDADKELRLAAIDAAASIRPVEAADILNQLTTSDDDDIVDAAYEALAMAGIIAELDDDDDW
;
A
#
# COMPACT_ATOMS: atom_id res chain seq x y z
N MET A 1 17.10 15.08 -19.81
CA MET A 1 16.88 13.67 -19.46
C MET A 1 15.46 13.32 -19.86
N ASP A 2 15.13 12.07 -20.17
CA ASP A 2 13.74 11.67 -20.38
C ASP A 2 13.22 10.89 -19.16
N ILE A 3 11.92 10.60 -19.15
CA ILE A 3 11.24 9.99 -18.00
C ILE A 3 11.68 8.54 -17.77
N HIS A 4 12.12 7.82 -18.80
CA HIS A 4 12.64 6.45 -18.67
C HIS A 4 14.02 6.45 -18.02
N MET A 5 14.87 7.41 -18.38
CA MET A 5 16.14 7.59 -17.68
C MET A 5 15.94 7.98 -16.21
N LEU A 6 14.88 8.72 -15.88
CA LEU A 6 14.55 9.07 -14.49
C LEU A 6 14.13 7.83 -13.70
N TYR A 7 13.33 6.94 -14.31
CA TYR A 7 12.88 5.68 -13.68
C TYR A 7 14.03 4.77 -13.26
N ASP A 8 15.11 4.72 -14.05
CA ASP A 8 16.28 3.89 -13.75
C ASP A 8 17.19 4.49 -12.67
N LEU A 9 16.95 5.73 -12.22
CA LEU A 9 17.73 6.39 -11.18
C LEU A 9 17.12 6.18 -9.80
N PRO A 10 17.95 5.93 -8.77
CA PRO A 10 17.48 5.99 -7.40
C PRO A 10 16.84 7.37 -7.11
N PRO A 11 15.71 7.43 -6.38
CA PRO A 11 14.98 8.67 -6.19
C PRO A 11 15.78 9.82 -5.56
N TRP A 12 16.73 9.51 -4.67
CA TRP A 12 17.63 10.50 -4.06
C TRP A 12 18.73 11.01 -5.01
N GLU A 13 18.85 10.45 -6.21
CA GLU A 13 19.78 10.89 -7.26
C GLU A 13 19.07 11.65 -8.40
N TRP A 14 17.77 11.91 -8.27
CA TRP A 14 17.01 12.65 -9.27
C TRP A 14 17.55 14.08 -9.44
N PRO A 15 17.66 14.58 -10.68
CA PRO A 15 18.15 15.93 -10.93
C PRO A 15 17.12 16.98 -10.50
N GLU A 16 17.59 18.22 -10.28
CA GLU A 16 16.77 19.35 -9.84
C GLU A 16 15.57 19.65 -10.76
N ASP A 17 15.62 19.26 -12.05
CA ASP A 17 14.54 19.45 -13.02
C ASP A 17 13.56 18.28 -13.13
N ALA A 18 13.73 17.21 -12.33
CA ALA A 18 12.88 16.03 -12.35
C ALA A 18 11.41 16.35 -12.03
N GLU A 19 11.14 17.13 -10.97
CA GLU A 19 9.77 17.53 -10.61
C GLU A 19 9.09 18.27 -11.76
N ALA A 20 9.76 19.27 -12.34
CA ALA A 20 9.21 20.05 -13.44
C ALA A 20 8.93 19.19 -14.68
N MET A 21 9.75 18.18 -14.94
CA MET A 21 9.55 17.21 -16.00
C MET A 21 8.32 16.32 -15.75
N ILE A 22 8.20 15.76 -14.55
CA ILE A 22 7.06 14.92 -14.13
C ILE A 22 5.76 15.71 -14.24
N ILE A 23 5.71 16.91 -13.65
CA ILE A 23 4.54 17.79 -13.72
C ILE A 23 4.21 18.15 -15.17
N GLY A 24 5.24 18.45 -15.99
CA GLY A 24 5.06 18.75 -17.41
C GLY A 24 4.38 17.62 -18.19
N LEU A 25 4.80 16.38 -17.97
CA LEU A 25 4.19 15.20 -18.59
C LEU A 25 2.75 14.98 -18.11
N LEU A 26 2.50 15.09 -16.80
CA LEU A 26 1.15 14.96 -16.25
C LEU A 26 0.17 15.96 -16.87
N GLN A 27 0.62 17.18 -17.13
CA GLN A 27 -0.19 18.26 -17.69
C GLN A 27 -0.33 18.23 -19.23
N ASP A 28 0.56 17.55 -19.94
CA ASP A 28 0.52 17.49 -21.41
C ASP A 28 -0.42 16.38 -21.89
N ALA A 29 -1.67 16.74 -22.19
CA ALA A 29 -2.68 15.83 -22.73
C ALA A 29 -2.32 15.24 -24.11
N GLN A 30 -1.26 15.72 -24.78
CA GLN A 30 -0.76 15.19 -26.05
C GLN A 30 0.51 14.35 -25.90
N ALA A 31 1.10 14.30 -24.70
CA ALA A 31 2.23 13.42 -24.42
C ALA A 31 1.84 11.95 -24.53
N ASP A 32 2.85 11.09 -24.67
CA ASP A 32 2.63 9.66 -24.80
C ASP A 32 1.95 9.08 -23.55
N ALA A 33 0.98 8.18 -23.75
CA ALA A 33 0.17 7.67 -22.66
C ALA A 33 0.99 6.83 -21.65
N GLU A 34 2.01 6.13 -22.10
CA GLU A 34 2.92 5.35 -21.26
C GLU A 34 3.82 6.28 -20.43
N GLU A 35 4.37 7.32 -21.07
CA GLU A 35 5.17 8.34 -20.38
C GLU A 35 4.36 9.08 -19.30
N ARG A 36 3.08 9.38 -19.56
CA ARG A 36 2.19 10.01 -18.59
C ARG A 36 1.84 9.09 -17.42
N LEU A 37 1.66 7.79 -17.68
CA LEU A 37 1.46 6.79 -16.62
C LEU A 37 2.71 6.66 -15.74
N LEU A 38 3.88 6.62 -16.36
CA LEU A 38 5.16 6.58 -15.67
C LEU A 38 5.39 7.86 -14.85
N ALA A 39 5.02 9.02 -15.37
CA ALA A 39 5.06 10.27 -14.62
C ALA A 39 4.13 10.24 -13.41
N ALA A 40 2.93 9.65 -13.52
CA ALA A 40 2.03 9.49 -12.38
C ALA A 40 2.61 8.56 -11.31
N GLU A 41 3.26 7.46 -11.71
CA GLU A 41 3.96 6.56 -10.80
C GLU A 41 5.10 7.25 -10.07
N LEU A 42 6.00 7.91 -10.82
CA LEU A 42 7.17 8.60 -10.26
C LEU A 42 6.80 9.79 -9.38
N ALA A 43 5.69 10.48 -9.67
CA ALA A 43 5.17 11.53 -8.79
C ALA A 43 4.78 11.01 -7.40
N GLY A 44 4.48 9.71 -7.28
CA GLY A 44 4.15 9.02 -6.02
C GLY A 44 5.35 8.60 -5.18
N ASP A 45 6.57 8.85 -5.65
CA ASP A 45 7.80 8.45 -4.95
C ASP A 45 7.92 9.13 -3.57
N TYR A 46 8.20 8.34 -2.54
CA TYR A 46 8.31 8.82 -1.17
C TYR A 46 9.38 9.90 -1.00
N THR A 47 10.54 9.76 -1.65
CA THR A 47 11.68 10.67 -1.45
C THR A 47 11.41 12.06 -2.02
N ASN A 48 10.65 12.13 -3.12
CA ASN A 48 10.46 13.35 -3.89
C ASN A 48 9.04 13.94 -3.77
N MET A 49 8.08 13.20 -3.22
CA MET A 49 6.71 13.66 -3.03
C MET A 49 6.65 15.00 -2.31
N ASN A 50 5.80 15.90 -2.82
CA ASN A 50 5.49 17.18 -2.21
C ASN A 50 4.11 17.68 -2.65
N ASP A 51 3.66 18.80 -2.08
CA ASP A 51 2.36 19.40 -2.40
C ASP A 51 2.21 19.74 -3.90
N ALA A 52 3.29 20.12 -4.61
CA ALA A 52 3.21 20.47 -6.03
C ALA A 52 2.96 19.24 -6.92
N LEU A 53 3.62 18.11 -6.60
CA LEU A 53 3.34 16.82 -7.24
C LEU A 53 1.94 16.32 -6.90
N ALA A 54 1.53 16.43 -5.63
CA ALA A 54 0.17 16.07 -5.21
C ALA A 54 -0.90 16.89 -5.93
N ASP A 55 -0.70 18.21 -6.08
CA ASP A 55 -1.60 19.09 -6.84
C ASP A 55 -1.66 18.70 -8.33
N ALA A 56 -0.52 18.36 -8.94
CA ALA A 56 -0.47 17.88 -10.32
C ALA A 56 -1.23 16.56 -10.50
N LEU A 57 -1.09 15.62 -9.56
CA LEU A 57 -1.84 14.37 -9.53
C LEU A 57 -3.35 14.65 -9.37
N LEU A 58 -3.75 15.49 -8.40
CA LEU A 58 -5.15 15.86 -8.21
C LEU A 58 -5.78 16.51 -9.45
N ALA A 59 -5.02 17.31 -10.19
CA ALA A 59 -5.48 17.90 -11.45
C ALA A 59 -5.82 16.82 -12.49
N VAL A 60 -4.99 15.78 -12.61
CA VAL A 60 -5.26 14.62 -13.46
C VAL A 60 -6.50 13.86 -12.98
N VAL A 61 -6.58 13.57 -11.68
CA VAL A 61 -7.70 12.82 -11.09
C VAL A 61 -9.04 13.53 -11.32
N GLY A 62 -9.07 14.86 -11.15
CA GLY A 62 -10.25 15.71 -11.30
C GLY A 62 -10.68 15.96 -12.74
N SER A 63 -9.84 15.66 -13.73
CA SER A 63 -10.16 15.88 -15.14
C SER A 63 -11.01 14.75 -15.71
N GLY A 64 -12.25 15.08 -16.12
CA GLY A 64 -13.14 14.14 -16.79
C GLY A 64 -12.74 13.79 -18.23
N GLU A 65 -11.77 14.51 -18.80
CA GLU A 65 -11.25 14.26 -20.16
C GLU A 65 -10.09 13.26 -20.16
N GLU A 66 -9.47 13.02 -18.99
CA GLU A 66 -8.35 12.10 -18.86
C GLU A 66 -8.80 10.63 -18.86
N ALA A 67 -7.92 9.77 -19.37
CA ALA A 67 -8.15 8.33 -19.40
C ALA A 67 -8.29 7.75 -17.99
N GLU A 68 -9.23 6.82 -17.81
CA GLU A 68 -9.49 6.18 -16.51
C GLU A 68 -8.24 5.54 -15.89
N ALA A 69 -7.38 4.93 -16.72
CA ALA A 69 -6.13 4.33 -16.28
C ALA A 69 -5.17 5.37 -15.66
N LEU A 70 -4.99 6.52 -16.32
CA LEU A 70 -4.13 7.59 -15.83
C LEU A 70 -4.69 8.22 -14.56
N ARG A 71 -6.01 8.45 -14.50
CA ARG A 71 -6.70 8.91 -13.29
C ARG A 71 -6.52 7.93 -12.15
N GLY A 72 -6.68 6.63 -12.39
CA GLY A 72 -6.46 5.59 -11.40
C GLY A 72 -5.02 5.50 -10.90
N ALA A 73 -4.03 5.62 -11.80
CA ALA A 73 -2.61 5.68 -11.43
C ALA A 73 -2.31 6.90 -10.56
N ALA A 74 -2.81 8.09 -10.96
CA ALA A 74 -2.61 9.31 -10.20
C ALA A 74 -3.24 9.26 -8.80
N VAL A 75 -4.40 8.61 -8.66
CA VAL A 75 -5.00 8.37 -7.34
C VAL A 75 -4.13 7.46 -6.48
N ILE A 76 -3.62 6.35 -7.03
CA ILE A 76 -2.81 5.40 -6.27
C ILE A 76 -1.47 6.02 -5.83
N ALA A 77 -0.87 6.86 -6.68
CA ALA A 77 0.37 7.58 -6.36
C ALA A 77 0.25 8.48 -5.11
N LEU A 78 -0.95 8.97 -4.80
CA LEU A 78 -1.20 9.76 -3.59
C LEU A 78 -1.25 8.93 -2.30
N GLY A 79 -1.45 7.60 -2.42
CA GLY A 79 -1.72 6.73 -1.27
C GLY A 79 -0.59 6.69 -0.24
N GLY A 80 0.66 6.57 -0.68
CA GLY A 80 1.82 6.52 0.22
C GLY A 80 2.00 7.82 1.03
N ALA A 81 1.80 8.96 0.37
CA ALA A 81 1.88 10.27 1.01
C ALA A 81 0.79 10.48 2.08
N LEU A 82 -0.42 9.98 1.82
CA LEU A 82 -1.52 9.99 2.80
C LEU A 82 -1.23 9.11 4.01
N GLU A 83 -0.75 7.89 3.76
CA GLU A 83 -0.36 6.93 4.81
C GLU A 83 0.73 7.50 5.71
N HIS A 84 1.76 8.10 5.10
CA HIS A 84 2.86 8.74 5.79
C HIS A 84 2.38 9.89 6.68
N ALA A 85 1.64 10.84 6.12
CA ALA A 85 1.11 11.97 6.87
C ALA A 85 0.18 11.54 8.01
N TYR A 86 -0.60 10.47 7.83
CA TYR A 86 -1.45 9.90 8.88
C TYR A 86 -0.64 9.26 10.02
N THR A 87 0.44 8.55 9.67
CA THR A 87 1.24 7.76 10.62
C THR A 87 2.26 8.62 11.37
N MET A 88 2.97 9.48 10.64
CA MET A 88 4.06 10.31 11.16
C MET A 88 3.59 11.67 11.67
N GLY A 89 2.42 12.13 11.23
CA GLY A 89 1.89 13.45 11.58
C GLY A 89 2.64 14.58 10.86
N PHE A 90 2.70 15.76 11.51
CA PHE A 90 3.22 16.99 10.92
C PHE A 90 4.19 17.74 11.86
N GLU A 91 4.83 17.00 12.79
CA GLU A 91 5.68 17.60 13.82
C GLU A 91 7.13 17.79 13.37
N ASP A 92 7.66 16.87 12.56
CA ASP A 92 9.04 16.91 12.06
C ASP A 92 9.09 17.45 10.64
N GLU A 93 9.56 18.70 10.47
CA GLU A 93 9.62 19.38 9.18
C GLU A 93 10.47 18.63 8.14
N ASP A 94 11.47 17.85 8.56
CA ASP A 94 12.35 17.11 7.66
C ASP A 94 11.71 15.81 7.14
N ASP A 95 10.58 15.38 7.71
CA ASP A 95 9.82 14.17 7.34
C ASP A 95 8.42 14.50 6.78
N ILE A 96 8.13 15.78 6.47
CA ILE A 96 6.84 16.17 5.88
C ILE A 96 6.84 15.96 4.37
N LEU A 97 6.09 14.97 3.89
CA LEU A 97 5.82 14.79 2.45
C LEU A 97 4.72 15.72 1.93
N LEU A 98 3.64 15.88 2.70
CA LEU A 98 2.54 16.80 2.39
C LEU A 98 2.34 17.75 3.55
N THR A 99 2.14 19.03 3.27
CA THR A 99 1.75 19.94 4.35
C THR A 99 0.40 19.49 4.92
N GLU A 100 0.10 19.85 6.18
CA GLU A 100 -1.20 19.54 6.80
C GLU A 100 -2.37 20.06 5.93
N SER A 101 -2.19 21.19 5.26
CA SER A 101 -3.16 21.72 4.31
C SER A 101 -3.28 20.85 3.05
N GLY A 102 -2.15 20.45 2.45
CA GLY A 102 -2.09 19.57 1.29
C GLY A 102 -2.74 18.20 1.57
N PHE A 103 -2.41 17.59 2.69
CA PHE A 103 -3.02 16.34 3.17
C PHE A 103 -4.56 16.44 3.22
N HIS A 104 -5.09 17.46 3.91
CA HIS A 104 -6.54 17.67 3.98
C HIS A 104 -7.16 18.00 2.64
N GLN A 105 -6.46 18.71 1.75
CA GLN A 105 -6.94 18.99 0.40
C GLN A 105 -7.07 17.70 -0.42
N VAL A 106 -6.07 16.82 -0.37
CA VAL A 106 -6.10 15.51 -1.04
C VAL A 106 -7.29 14.69 -0.55
N LEU A 107 -7.42 14.48 0.77
CA LEU A 107 -8.51 13.69 1.33
C LEU A 107 -9.91 14.23 0.99
N ASN A 108 -10.10 15.55 1.11
CA ASN A 108 -11.38 16.17 0.76
C ASN A 108 -11.70 15.99 -0.72
N THR A 109 -10.72 16.17 -1.61
CA THR A 109 -10.90 16.02 -3.05
C THR A 109 -11.24 14.58 -3.41
N LEU A 110 -10.49 13.61 -2.88
CA LEU A 110 -10.73 12.19 -3.07
C LEU A 110 -12.14 11.79 -2.58
N HIS A 111 -12.57 12.26 -1.41
CA HIS A 111 -13.91 11.97 -0.92
C HIS A 111 -15.02 12.52 -1.86
N GLN A 112 -14.86 13.73 -2.41
CA GLN A 112 -15.83 14.25 -3.40
C GLN A 112 -15.89 13.38 -4.66
N ILE A 113 -14.74 12.92 -5.16
CA ILE A 113 -14.66 12.03 -6.33
C ILE A 113 -15.32 10.68 -6.04
N TYR A 114 -15.12 10.12 -4.83
CA TYR A 114 -15.74 8.87 -4.42
C TYR A 114 -17.28 8.95 -4.42
N LEU A 115 -17.84 10.08 -4.00
CA LEU A 115 -19.29 10.30 -3.92
C LEU A 115 -19.93 10.59 -5.29
N ASP A 116 -19.17 11.10 -6.26
CA ASP A 116 -19.71 11.42 -7.59
C ASP A 116 -19.92 10.16 -8.44
N ARG A 117 -21.19 9.80 -8.62
CA ARG A 117 -21.60 8.63 -9.43
C ARG A 117 -21.34 8.78 -10.94
N ASN A 118 -20.96 9.97 -11.41
CA ASN A 118 -20.54 10.17 -12.79
C ASN A 118 -19.06 9.80 -13.00
N VAL A 119 -18.28 9.70 -11.92
CA VAL A 119 -16.90 9.23 -11.98
C VAL A 119 -16.93 7.71 -12.27
N PRO A 120 -16.12 7.23 -13.23
CA PRO A 120 -16.04 5.81 -13.55
C PRO A 120 -15.73 4.94 -12.33
N GLU A 121 -16.32 3.74 -12.32
CA GLU A 121 -16.20 2.79 -11.21
C GLU A 121 -14.74 2.50 -10.85
N ASP A 122 -13.89 2.24 -11.85
CA ASP A 122 -12.48 1.91 -11.62
C ASP A 122 -11.71 3.05 -10.95
N VAL A 123 -12.02 4.32 -11.26
CA VAL A 123 -11.43 5.48 -10.56
C VAL A 123 -11.95 5.57 -9.12
N ARG A 124 -13.25 5.40 -8.88
CA ARG A 124 -13.83 5.44 -7.53
C ARG A 124 -13.28 4.35 -6.61
N ARG A 125 -12.98 3.17 -7.16
CA ARG A 125 -12.31 2.09 -6.43
C ARG A 125 -10.91 2.49 -5.99
N ARG A 126 -10.09 3.03 -6.90
CA ARG A 126 -8.74 3.53 -6.56
C ARG A 126 -8.79 4.65 -5.53
N VAL A 127 -9.81 5.50 -5.57
CA VAL A 127 -10.02 6.55 -4.56
C VAL A 127 -10.21 5.95 -3.17
N LEU A 128 -11.00 4.88 -3.05
CA LEU A 128 -11.18 4.19 -1.78
C LEU A 128 -9.87 3.52 -1.33
N GLU A 129 -9.16 2.85 -2.23
CA GLU A 129 -7.86 2.19 -1.95
C GLU A 129 -6.77 3.18 -1.50
N ALA A 130 -6.67 4.36 -2.11
CA ALA A 130 -5.70 5.37 -1.72
C ALA A 130 -6.08 6.07 -0.42
N SER A 131 -7.34 6.51 -0.30
CA SER A 131 -7.77 7.30 0.86
C SER A 131 -7.87 6.51 2.15
N VAL A 132 -8.17 5.21 2.10
CA VAL A 132 -8.31 4.38 3.31
C VAL A 132 -7.01 4.26 4.11
N ARG A 133 -5.85 4.49 3.46
CA ARG A 133 -4.53 4.52 4.10
C ARG A 133 -4.39 5.63 5.14
N ALA A 134 -5.29 6.62 5.10
CA ALA A 134 -5.48 7.61 6.15
C ALA A 134 -6.96 7.59 6.60
N PRO A 135 -7.36 6.64 7.47
CA PRO A 135 -8.75 6.36 7.81
C PRO A 135 -9.59 7.61 8.15
N GLN A 136 -10.79 7.68 7.59
CA GLN A 136 -11.78 8.74 7.73
C GLN A 136 -13.15 8.15 8.15
N ASP A 137 -14.01 8.98 8.74
CA ASP A 137 -15.31 8.56 9.28
C ASP A 137 -16.25 7.87 8.26
N TRP A 138 -16.03 8.08 6.96
CA TRP A 138 -16.86 7.51 5.89
C TRP A 138 -16.36 6.15 5.38
N HIS A 139 -15.15 5.72 5.76
CA HIS A 139 -14.55 4.51 5.20
C HIS A 139 -15.22 3.21 5.66
N ASP A 140 -15.71 3.12 6.91
CA ASP A 140 -16.39 1.90 7.39
C ASP A 140 -17.63 1.58 6.53
N GLU A 141 -18.49 2.57 6.28
CA GLU A 141 -19.68 2.40 5.43
C GLU A 141 -19.28 2.11 3.98
N ALA A 142 -18.28 2.82 3.44
CA ALA A 142 -17.80 2.60 2.07
C ALA A 142 -17.24 1.19 1.84
N VAL A 143 -16.48 0.65 2.80
CA VAL A 143 -15.93 -0.71 2.71
C VAL A 143 -17.04 -1.77 2.83
N ARG A 144 -18.05 -1.56 3.70
CA ARG A 144 -19.23 -2.45 3.77
C ARG A 144 -20.06 -2.44 2.49
N ASP A 145 -20.22 -1.27 1.89
CA ASP A 145 -20.89 -1.13 0.59
C ASP A 145 -20.10 -1.86 -0.52
N ALA A 146 -18.78 -1.72 -0.52
CA ALA A 146 -17.90 -2.39 -1.49
C ALA A 146 -17.94 -3.93 -1.34
N LEU A 147 -17.99 -4.47 -0.11
CA LEU A 147 -18.18 -5.91 0.13
C LEU A 147 -19.47 -6.47 -0.49
N SER A 148 -20.52 -5.66 -0.50
CA SER A 148 -21.82 -6.01 -1.08
C SER A 148 -21.87 -5.84 -2.61
N GLY A 149 -20.75 -5.43 -3.22
CA GLY A 149 -20.61 -5.13 -4.63
C GLY A 149 -20.28 -6.34 -5.52
N ASN A 150 -19.73 -6.05 -6.69
CA ASN A 150 -19.21 -7.07 -7.60
C ASN A 150 -17.81 -7.57 -7.15
N GLU A 151 -17.28 -8.61 -7.80
CA GLU A 151 -15.95 -9.20 -7.49
C GLU A 151 -14.83 -8.16 -7.42
N ARG A 152 -14.88 -7.14 -8.30
CA ARG A 152 -13.92 -6.05 -8.24
C ARG A 152 -14.07 -5.33 -6.89
N TRP A 153 -15.26 -4.82 -6.57
CA TRP A 153 -15.49 -4.05 -5.34
C TRP A 153 -15.18 -4.87 -4.09
N GLN A 154 -15.44 -6.17 -4.10
CA GLN A 154 -15.00 -7.09 -3.05
C GLN A 154 -13.49 -7.07 -2.87
N LEU A 155 -12.70 -7.21 -3.95
CA LEU A 155 -11.24 -7.10 -3.89
C LEU A 155 -10.78 -5.75 -3.28
N THR A 156 -11.41 -4.64 -3.68
CA THR A 156 -11.12 -3.32 -3.08
C THR A 156 -11.49 -3.28 -1.60
N ALA A 157 -12.61 -3.89 -1.21
CA ALA A 157 -13.01 -3.92 0.19
C ALA A 157 -12.02 -4.71 1.05
N ILE A 158 -11.59 -5.90 0.61
CA ILE A 158 -10.59 -6.70 1.32
C ILE A 158 -9.23 -5.97 1.36
N PHE A 159 -8.82 -5.32 0.27
CA PHE A 159 -7.65 -4.43 0.27
C PHE A 159 -7.73 -3.39 1.40
N CYS A 160 -8.89 -2.76 1.57
CA CYS A 160 -9.09 -1.70 2.54
C CYS A 160 -9.05 -2.19 3.99
N MET A 161 -9.39 -3.45 4.24
CA MET A 161 -9.44 -4.02 5.59
C MET A 161 -8.09 -4.02 6.29
N ARG A 162 -6.95 -3.93 5.58
CA ARG A 162 -5.65 -3.81 6.26
C ARG A 162 -5.43 -2.45 6.93
N PHE A 163 -6.21 -1.43 6.56
CA PHE A 163 -6.06 -0.06 7.06
C PHE A 163 -7.17 0.34 8.02
N ILE A 164 -8.29 -0.39 8.06
CA ILE A 164 -9.38 -0.16 9.01
C ILE A 164 -9.81 -1.45 9.72
N SER A 165 -10.09 -1.36 11.03
CA SER A 165 -10.46 -2.50 11.87
C SER A 165 -11.97 -2.81 11.83
N GLY A 166 -12.38 -3.92 12.45
CA GLY A 166 -13.79 -4.29 12.59
C GLY A 166 -14.35 -5.18 11.48
N PHE A 167 -13.46 -5.89 10.78
CA PHE A 167 -13.80 -6.75 9.64
C PHE A 167 -13.28 -8.19 9.78
N ASP A 168 -12.84 -8.61 10.97
CA ASP A 168 -12.16 -9.88 11.24
C ASP A 168 -12.89 -11.09 10.64
N SER A 169 -14.22 -11.15 10.73
CA SER A 169 -14.99 -12.25 10.14
C SER A 169 -14.90 -12.31 8.61
N HIS A 170 -14.83 -11.15 7.94
CA HIS A 170 -14.69 -11.07 6.49
C HIS A 170 -13.24 -11.32 6.06
N ILE A 171 -12.27 -10.89 6.88
CA ILE A 171 -10.85 -11.23 6.68
C ILE A 171 -10.69 -12.75 6.71
N LEU A 172 -11.23 -13.41 7.74
CA LEU A 172 -11.16 -14.87 7.87
C LEU A 172 -11.85 -15.60 6.71
N GLU A 173 -12.99 -15.12 6.23
CA GLU A 173 -13.67 -15.68 5.05
C GLU A 173 -12.82 -15.53 3.78
N ALA A 174 -12.15 -14.39 3.62
CA ALA A 174 -11.34 -14.08 2.44
C ALA A 174 -9.99 -14.83 2.37
N LEU A 175 -9.53 -15.44 3.47
CA LEU A 175 -8.34 -16.31 3.46
C LEU A 175 -8.55 -17.57 2.62
N ASP A 176 -9.78 -18.08 2.54
CA ASP A 176 -10.13 -19.29 1.79
C ASP A 176 -10.57 -19.00 0.33
N ASP A 177 -10.38 -17.77 -0.17
CA ASP A 177 -10.84 -17.38 -1.50
C ASP A 177 -9.93 -17.95 -2.62
N ASP A 178 -10.52 -18.34 -3.75
CA ASP A 178 -9.80 -18.88 -4.90
C ASP A 178 -9.01 -17.80 -5.67
N ASP A 179 -9.33 -16.51 -5.49
CA ASP A 179 -8.57 -15.39 -6.07
C ASP A 179 -7.35 -15.06 -5.19
N PRO A 180 -6.11 -15.31 -5.67
CA PRO A 180 -4.91 -15.10 -4.87
C PRO A 180 -4.71 -13.64 -4.45
N ARG A 181 -5.34 -12.68 -5.13
CA ARG A 181 -5.30 -11.27 -4.75
C ARG A 181 -6.16 -10.98 -3.52
N ILE A 182 -7.30 -11.68 -3.40
CA ILE A 182 -8.17 -11.58 -2.23
C ILE A 182 -7.47 -12.23 -1.04
N GLU A 183 -6.94 -13.44 -1.23
CA GLU A 183 -6.17 -14.15 -0.20
C GLU A 183 -4.99 -13.31 0.29
N TYR A 184 -4.18 -12.75 -0.61
CA TYR A 184 -3.06 -11.88 -0.27
C TYR A 184 -3.48 -10.71 0.62
N HIS A 185 -4.53 -9.98 0.25
CA HIS A 185 -5.01 -8.85 1.06
C HIS A 185 -5.61 -9.28 2.40
N ALA A 186 -6.25 -10.46 2.45
CA ALA A 186 -6.74 -11.03 3.69
C ALA A 186 -5.59 -11.38 4.65
N VAL A 187 -4.50 -11.96 4.14
CA VAL A 187 -3.28 -12.24 4.93
C VAL A 187 -2.67 -10.94 5.48
N CYS A 188 -2.51 -9.90 4.65
CA CYS A 188 -2.02 -8.60 5.12
C CYS A 188 -2.93 -8.01 6.22
N ALA A 189 -4.25 -8.07 6.02
CA ALA A 189 -5.21 -7.54 6.98
C ALA A 189 -5.21 -8.33 8.30
N ALA A 190 -5.09 -9.66 8.23
CA ALA A 190 -4.97 -10.51 9.41
C ALA A 190 -3.71 -10.17 10.23
N GLY A 191 -2.58 -9.94 9.55
CA GLY A 191 -1.33 -9.50 10.18
C GLY A 191 -1.48 -8.15 10.87
N ASN A 192 -1.98 -7.14 10.16
CA ASN A 192 -2.14 -5.77 10.68
C ASN A 192 -3.06 -5.68 11.90
N TRP A 193 -4.05 -6.56 12.01
CA TRP A 193 -5.01 -6.57 13.12
C TRP A 193 -4.79 -7.72 14.12
N GLU A 194 -3.69 -8.46 13.99
CA GLU A 194 -3.34 -9.57 14.89
C GLU A 194 -4.49 -10.59 15.03
N VAL A 195 -5.15 -10.93 13.92
CA VAL A 195 -6.30 -11.85 13.92
C VAL A 195 -5.84 -13.28 14.22
N ASP A 196 -5.87 -13.68 15.49
CA ASP A 196 -5.34 -14.95 15.98
C ASP A 196 -5.91 -16.18 15.24
N GLU A 197 -7.20 -16.15 14.89
CA GLU A 197 -7.86 -17.24 14.16
C GLU A 197 -7.31 -17.47 12.75
N ALA A 198 -6.59 -16.51 12.16
CA ALA A 198 -5.94 -16.65 10.86
C ALA A 198 -4.65 -17.50 10.92
N TRP A 199 -4.13 -17.77 12.12
CA TRP A 199 -2.85 -18.46 12.30
C TRP A 199 -2.72 -19.79 11.54
N PRO A 200 -3.72 -20.69 11.50
CA PRO A 200 -3.59 -21.94 10.74
C PRO A 200 -3.31 -21.71 9.26
N HIS A 201 -3.97 -20.71 8.65
CA HIS A 201 -3.79 -20.36 7.24
C HIS A 201 -2.39 -19.80 6.98
N VAL A 202 -1.98 -18.84 7.81
CA VAL A 202 -0.64 -18.22 7.73
C VAL A 202 0.46 -19.28 7.89
N LEU A 203 0.30 -20.20 8.84
CA LEU A 203 1.26 -21.28 9.06
C LEU A 203 1.35 -22.25 7.88
N ASP A 204 0.24 -22.53 7.21
CA ASP A 204 0.22 -23.38 6.01
C ASP A 204 0.94 -22.69 4.84
N LEU A 205 0.77 -21.37 4.67
CA LEU A 205 1.50 -20.58 3.67
C LEU A 205 3.02 -20.57 3.92
N LEU A 206 3.45 -20.37 5.17
CA LEU A 206 4.88 -20.38 5.52
C LEU A 206 5.57 -21.71 5.18
N ARG A 207 4.85 -22.83 5.35
CA ARG A 207 5.33 -24.19 5.10
C ARG A 207 5.27 -24.61 3.64
N ASN A 208 4.55 -23.86 2.81
CA ASN A 208 4.34 -24.20 1.41
C ASN A 208 5.40 -23.51 0.54
N ASP A 209 6.48 -24.23 0.24
CA ASP A 209 7.54 -23.73 -0.66
C ASP A 209 7.05 -23.49 -2.10
N ASP A 210 5.91 -24.08 -2.49
CA ASP A 210 5.29 -23.89 -3.81
C ASP A 210 4.26 -22.74 -3.83
N ALA A 211 4.03 -22.06 -2.69
CA ALA A 211 3.14 -20.90 -2.63
C ALA A 211 3.67 -19.74 -3.49
N ASP A 212 2.77 -18.86 -3.93
CA ASP A 212 3.17 -17.62 -4.58
C ASP A 212 4.07 -16.80 -3.64
N LYS A 213 5.14 -16.23 -4.20
CA LYS A 213 6.18 -15.54 -3.43
C LYS A 213 5.61 -14.37 -2.63
N GLU A 214 4.76 -13.54 -3.24
CA GLU A 214 4.17 -12.37 -2.58
C GLU A 214 3.28 -12.79 -1.42
N LEU A 215 2.51 -13.86 -1.61
CA LEU A 215 1.67 -14.42 -0.58
C LEU A 215 2.49 -15.00 0.59
N ARG A 216 3.65 -15.61 0.28
CA ARG A 216 4.56 -16.11 1.30
C ARG A 216 5.24 -14.98 2.08
N LEU A 217 5.64 -13.90 1.42
CA LEU A 217 6.17 -12.69 2.07
C LEU A 217 5.11 -12.08 3.00
N ALA A 218 3.87 -11.92 2.54
CA ALA A 218 2.77 -11.44 3.38
C ALA A 218 2.51 -12.35 4.59
N ALA A 219 2.67 -13.67 4.45
CA ALA A 219 2.54 -14.61 5.55
C ALA A 219 3.68 -14.47 6.58
N ILE A 220 4.91 -14.17 6.14
CA ILE A 220 6.06 -13.89 7.02
C ILE A 220 5.77 -12.67 7.88
N ASP A 221 5.33 -11.57 7.26
CA ASP A 221 4.97 -10.34 7.97
C ASP A 221 3.82 -10.56 8.95
N ALA A 222 2.76 -11.24 8.50
CA ALA A 222 1.59 -11.52 9.33
C ALA A 222 1.93 -12.40 10.53
N ALA A 223 2.85 -13.36 10.38
CA ALA A 223 3.26 -14.26 11.45
C ALA A 223 3.98 -13.54 12.60
N ALA A 224 4.80 -12.52 12.28
CA ALA A 224 5.49 -11.70 13.27
C ALA A 224 4.51 -10.94 14.18
N SER A 225 3.35 -10.56 13.66
CA SER A 225 2.31 -9.86 14.41
C SER A 225 1.35 -10.81 15.13
N ILE A 226 0.85 -11.84 14.44
CA ILE A 226 -0.21 -12.72 14.96
C ILE A 226 0.29 -13.61 16.11
N ARG A 227 1.40 -14.33 15.89
CA ARG A 227 1.98 -15.26 16.88
C ARG A 227 3.50 -15.27 16.82
N PRO A 228 4.17 -14.17 17.17
CA PRO A 228 5.63 -14.04 17.05
C PRO A 228 6.39 -15.22 17.67
N VAL A 229 6.03 -15.61 18.90
CA VAL A 229 6.70 -16.70 19.64
C VAL A 229 6.49 -18.07 18.97
N GLU A 230 5.29 -18.35 18.45
CA GLU A 230 5.01 -19.63 17.77
C GLU A 230 5.64 -19.68 16.36
N ALA A 231 5.76 -18.51 15.72
CA ALA A 231 6.37 -18.35 14.41
C ALA A 231 7.90 -18.44 14.42
N ALA A 232 8.55 -18.19 15.57
CA ALA A 232 10.01 -18.14 15.73
C ALA A 232 10.76 -19.27 15.00
N ASP A 233 10.36 -20.52 15.25
CA ASP A 233 11.05 -21.70 14.72
C ASP A 233 10.97 -21.79 13.19
N ILE A 234 9.83 -21.41 12.61
CA ILE A 234 9.63 -21.47 11.15
C ILE A 234 10.27 -20.27 10.47
N LEU A 235 10.16 -19.06 11.04
CA LEU A 235 10.85 -17.88 10.54
C LEU A 235 12.37 -18.08 10.54
N ASN A 236 12.94 -18.65 11.60
CA ASN A 236 14.37 -18.98 11.64
C ASN A 236 14.78 -19.99 10.55
N GLN A 237 13.92 -20.92 10.16
CA GLN A 237 14.19 -21.83 9.04
C GLN A 237 14.21 -21.06 7.70
N LEU A 238 13.29 -20.11 7.52
CA LEU A 238 13.20 -19.30 6.30
C LEU A 238 14.43 -18.40 6.08
N THR A 239 15.18 -18.05 7.12
CA THR A 239 16.48 -17.34 6.98
C THR A 239 17.55 -18.15 6.22
N THR A 240 17.28 -19.42 5.94
CA THR A 240 18.16 -20.30 5.13
C THR A 240 17.56 -20.67 3.78
N SER A 241 16.52 -19.95 3.33
CA SER A 241 15.90 -20.09 2.02
C SER A 241 16.90 -19.81 0.89
N ASP A 242 16.64 -20.37 -0.30
CA ASP A 242 17.37 -20.06 -1.54
C ASP A 242 16.89 -18.74 -2.20
N ASP A 243 15.82 -18.12 -1.65
CA ASP A 243 15.25 -16.85 -2.12
C ASP A 243 15.64 -15.72 -1.15
N ASP A 244 16.45 -14.77 -1.62
CA ASP A 244 17.00 -13.68 -0.81
C ASP A 244 15.90 -12.79 -0.21
N ASP A 245 14.79 -12.52 -0.93
CA ASP A 245 13.71 -11.68 -0.40
C ASP A 245 12.98 -12.39 0.77
N ILE A 246 12.87 -13.72 0.71
CA ILE A 246 12.31 -14.52 1.83
C ILE A 246 13.27 -14.51 3.03
N VAL A 247 14.58 -14.56 2.79
CA VAL A 247 15.59 -14.49 3.85
C VAL A 247 15.51 -13.14 4.55
N ASP A 248 15.48 -12.05 3.79
CA ASP A 248 15.42 -10.68 4.32
C ASP A 248 14.13 -10.46 5.12
N ALA A 249 12.96 -10.82 4.57
CA ALA A 249 11.69 -10.72 5.28
C ALA A 249 11.67 -11.56 6.57
N ALA A 250 12.25 -12.76 6.56
CA ALA A 250 12.32 -13.59 7.77
C ALA A 250 13.19 -12.98 8.86
N TYR A 251 14.31 -12.33 8.50
CA TYR A 251 15.14 -11.60 9.46
C TYR A 251 14.42 -10.38 10.03
N GLU A 252 13.71 -9.61 9.20
CA GLU A 252 12.91 -8.47 9.65
C GLU A 252 11.79 -8.91 10.60
N ALA A 253 11.05 -9.96 10.24
CA ALA A 253 9.99 -10.55 11.06
C ALA A 253 10.50 -11.01 12.44
N LEU A 254 11.66 -11.68 12.50
CA LEU A 254 12.30 -12.09 13.75
C LEU A 254 12.76 -10.89 14.60
N ALA A 255 13.26 -9.83 13.96
CA ALA A 255 13.64 -8.60 14.62
C ALA A 255 12.43 -7.90 15.26
N MET A 256 11.34 -7.76 14.49
CA MET A 256 10.09 -7.15 14.94
C MET A 256 9.45 -7.93 16.09
N ALA A 257 9.49 -9.26 16.03
CA ALA A 257 9.00 -10.14 17.09
C ALA A 257 9.80 -10.03 18.41
N GLY A 258 10.91 -9.30 18.43
CA GLY A 258 11.80 -9.18 19.59
C GLY A 258 12.62 -10.45 19.87
N ILE A 259 12.59 -11.43 18.96
CA ILE A 259 13.24 -12.74 19.16
C ILE A 259 14.76 -12.63 18.94
N ILE A 260 15.22 -11.71 18.09
CA ILE A 260 16.66 -11.46 17.90
C ILE A 260 17.30 -10.87 19.16
N ALA A 261 16.54 -10.11 19.98
CA ALA A 261 17.07 -9.49 21.19
C ALA A 261 17.30 -10.48 22.34
N GLU A 262 16.66 -11.66 22.34
CA GLU A 262 16.82 -12.67 23.40
C GLU A 262 18.05 -13.58 23.20
N LEU A 263 18.75 -13.51 22.07
CA LEU A 263 19.95 -14.33 21.79
C LEU A 263 21.28 -13.65 22.20
N ASP A 264 21.29 -12.33 22.43
CA ASP A 264 22.49 -11.58 22.82
C ASP A 264 22.64 -11.43 24.35
N ASP A 265 21.61 -11.76 25.15
CA ASP A 265 21.63 -11.63 26.62
C ASP A 265 22.16 -12.89 27.35
N ASP A 266 22.53 -13.95 26.62
CA ASP A 266 23.01 -15.22 27.19
C ASP A 266 24.55 -15.42 27.15
N ASP A 267 25.31 -14.35 26.89
CA ASP A 267 26.79 -14.36 26.83
C ASP A 267 27.47 -13.58 27.98
N ASP A 268 26.91 -13.64 29.20
CA ASP A 268 27.56 -13.15 30.43
C ASP A 268 27.81 -14.33 31.42
N TRP A 269 28.93 -15.04 31.22
CA TRP A 269 29.55 -15.93 32.23
C TRP A 269 31.08 -15.79 32.29
#